data_AF-A0A350UMH8-F1
#
_entry.id   AF-A0A350UMH8-F1
#
_cell.length_a   1.000
_cell.length_b   1.000
_cell.length_c   1.000
_cell.angle_alpha   90.00
_cell.angle_beta   90.00
_cell.angle_gamma   90.00
#
_symmetry.space_group_name_H-M   'P 1'
#
loop_
_entity.id
_entity.type
_entity.pdbx_description
1 polymer ?
#
loop_
_entity_poly.entity_id
_entity_poly.type
_entity_poly.pdbx_seq_one_letter_code
_entity_poly.pdbx_strand_id
1 'polypeptide(L)'
;MGIHGKQEEAMPTYTVKSGDTLSAIARRLGVPLHLLIEVNDIRDANRIRVGQVLKVPGMSTDTREHPEPPPAPPPAPAPAALAVNRDRFALPPSQYMHEETDKDLIIVHFTAGSTASGAFASWMATDARVATAYILDLDGTIYELFDPRYWAYHLGIKGAASQNFRHDRRSVGIEIVNVGPLKERDGALHWWPNDFRTRFCGLDEADKYVKKSYRGFQYYAAYTPAQSAALGPLVDHLRQRFSIPKRLPSLAQREQSDPSGYFKDFRGVAAHQNFRADKFDVGPAFDWGSTGL
;
A
#
# COMPACT_ATOMS: atom_id res chain seq x y z
N MET A 1 -47.77 -4.93 -48.88
CA MET A 1 -46.84 -3.79 -48.68
C MET A 1 -46.97 -3.32 -47.24
N GLY A 2 -45.89 -3.34 -46.48
CA GLY A 2 -45.90 -3.04 -45.05
C GLY A 2 -44.49 -3.07 -44.46
N ILE A 3 -43.67 -2.15 -44.95
CA ILE A 3 -42.35 -1.77 -44.43
C ILE A 3 -42.41 -1.51 -42.91
N HIS A 4 -41.73 -2.32 -42.10
CA HIS A 4 -41.37 -1.94 -40.73
C HIS A 4 -39.90 -1.57 -40.73
N GLY A 5 -39.66 -0.25 -40.75
CA GLY A 5 -38.33 0.33 -40.63
C GLY A 5 -37.70 -0.04 -39.28
N LYS A 6 -36.42 -0.41 -39.31
CA LYS A 6 -35.59 -0.44 -38.10
C LYS A 6 -35.55 0.99 -37.55
N GLN A 7 -36.15 1.21 -36.38
CA GLN A 7 -35.83 2.39 -35.59
C GLN A 7 -34.42 2.16 -35.03
N GLU A 8 -33.45 2.97 -35.45
CA GLU A 8 -32.20 3.14 -34.71
C GLU A 8 -32.58 3.77 -33.36
N GLU A 9 -32.54 2.98 -32.29
CA GLU A 9 -32.62 3.54 -30.94
C GLU A 9 -31.41 4.46 -30.75
N ALA A 10 -31.67 5.77 -30.66
CA ALA A 10 -30.64 6.75 -30.39
C ALA A 10 -29.97 6.40 -29.05
N MET A 11 -28.68 6.08 -29.10
CA MET A 11 -27.94 5.71 -27.90
C MET A 11 -28.01 6.86 -26.88
N PRO A 12 -28.33 6.59 -25.61
CA PRO A 12 -28.37 7.63 -24.59
C PRO A 12 -27.01 8.32 -24.49
N THR A 13 -27.00 9.62 -24.20
CA THR A 13 -25.76 10.39 -24.09
C THR A 13 -25.65 11.09 -22.74
N TYR A 14 -24.41 11.34 -22.31
CA TYR A 14 -24.09 12.06 -21.09
C TYR A 14 -23.16 13.23 -21.41
N THR A 15 -23.55 14.45 -21.03
CA THR A 15 -22.68 15.63 -21.18
C THR A 15 -21.83 15.82 -19.93
N VAL A 16 -20.50 15.77 -20.09
CA VAL A 16 -19.50 15.94 -19.03
C VAL A 16 -19.66 17.28 -18.34
N LYS A 17 -19.72 17.28 -17.01
CA LYS A 17 -19.85 18.48 -16.17
C LYS A 17 -18.54 18.82 -15.48
N SER A 18 -18.43 20.03 -14.96
CA SER A 18 -17.27 20.45 -14.16
C SER A 18 -17.08 19.51 -12.97
N GLY A 19 -15.89 18.92 -12.84
CA GLY A 19 -15.54 17.97 -11.78
C GLY A 19 -15.82 16.51 -12.10
N ASP A 20 -16.38 16.18 -13.27
CA ASP A 20 -16.54 14.79 -13.68
C ASP A 20 -15.19 14.16 -14.06
N THR A 21 -15.03 12.88 -13.72
CA THR A 21 -14.02 11.98 -14.30
C THR A 21 -14.73 10.85 -15.05
N LEU A 22 -14.08 10.25 -16.05
CA LEU A 22 -14.70 9.18 -16.83
C LEU A 22 -15.06 7.96 -15.96
N SER A 23 -14.25 7.66 -14.95
CA SER A 23 -14.51 6.60 -13.97
C SER A 23 -15.71 6.90 -13.06
N ALA A 24 -15.89 8.15 -12.63
CA ALA A 24 -17.04 8.56 -11.84
C ALA A 24 -18.34 8.55 -12.67
N ILE A 25 -18.28 8.98 -13.94
CA ILE A 25 -19.41 8.92 -14.88
C ILE A 25 -19.80 7.47 -15.13
N ALA A 26 -18.84 6.60 -15.47
CA ALA A 26 -19.08 5.18 -15.73
C ALA A 26 -19.79 4.50 -14.56
N ARG A 27 -19.29 4.72 -13.33
CA ARG A 27 -19.91 4.20 -12.10
C ARG A 27 -21.32 4.75 -11.88
N ARG A 28 -21.53 6.05 -12.11
CA ARG A 28 -22.85 6.70 -11.94
C ARG A 28 -23.89 6.16 -12.91
N LEU A 29 -23.47 5.85 -14.13
CA LEU A 29 -24.34 5.35 -15.20
C LEU A 29 -24.46 3.83 -15.23
N GLY A 30 -23.76 3.12 -14.32
CA GLY A 30 -23.78 1.66 -14.26
C GLY A 30 -23.12 0.98 -15.47
N VAL A 31 -22.27 1.70 -16.23
CA VAL A 31 -21.57 1.16 -17.39
C VAL A 31 -20.11 0.86 -17.06
N PRO A 32 -19.52 -0.23 -17.57
CA PRO A 32 -18.09 -0.49 -17.43
C PRO A 32 -17.26 0.63 -18.06
N LEU A 33 -16.22 1.08 -17.34
CA LEU A 33 -15.34 2.15 -17.81
C LEU A 33 -14.68 1.83 -19.17
N HIS A 34 -14.29 0.57 -19.39
CA HIS A 34 -13.66 0.16 -20.65
C HIS A 34 -14.63 0.26 -21.85
N LEU A 35 -15.90 -0.12 -21.68
CA LEU A 35 -16.91 0.03 -22.73
C LEU A 35 -17.24 1.49 -23.00
N LEU A 36 -17.31 2.32 -21.95
CA LEU A 36 -17.50 3.76 -22.12
C LEU A 36 -16.31 4.41 -22.84
N ILE A 37 -15.09 3.94 -22.60
CA ILE A 37 -13.88 4.36 -23.31
C ILE A 37 -13.95 3.96 -24.79
N GLU A 38 -14.28 2.69 -25.06
CA GLU A 38 -14.30 2.10 -26.40
C GLU A 38 -15.36 2.75 -27.28
N VAL A 39 -16.60 2.88 -26.79
CA VAL A 39 -17.74 3.45 -27.55
C VAL A 39 -17.56 4.94 -27.86
N ASN A 40 -16.66 5.62 -27.14
CA ASN A 40 -16.36 7.03 -27.33
C ASN A 40 -14.95 7.28 -27.91
N ASP A 41 -14.23 6.24 -28.31
CA ASP A 41 -12.86 6.31 -28.84
C ASP A 41 -11.89 7.14 -27.96
N ILE A 42 -12.03 7.04 -26.64
CA ILE A 42 -11.26 7.86 -25.69
C ILE A 42 -9.87 7.26 -25.48
N ARG A 43 -8.83 7.90 -26.01
CA ARG A 43 -7.45 7.43 -25.86
C ARG A 43 -6.85 7.65 -24.47
N ASP A 44 -7.37 8.63 -23.72
CA ASP A 44 -6.91 8.96 -22.37
C ASP A 44 -8.11 9.34 -21.49
N ALA A 45 -8.44 8.46 -20.54
CA ALA A 45 -9.58 8.62 -19.63
C ALA A 45 -9.48 9.84 -18.71
N ASN A 46 -8.29 10.44 -18.57
CA ASN A 46 -8.04 11.62 -17.75
C ASN A 46 -8.22 12.95 -18.51
N ARG A 47 -8.50 12.92 -19.82
CA ARG A 47 -8.54 14.13 -20.67
C ARG A 47 -9.91 14.49 -21.23
N ILE A 48 -10.99 14.01 -20.60
CA ILE A 48 -12.34 14.44 -20.95
C ILE A 48 -12.55 15.93 -20.59
N ARG A 49 -13.33 16.65 -21.39
CA ARG A 49 -13.57 18.08 -21.22
C ARG A 49 -15.00 18.36 -20.79
N VAL A 50 -15.20 19.38 -19.97
CA VAL A 50 -16.54 19.88 -19.64
C VAL A 50 -17.27 20.26 -20.93
N GLY A 51 -18.53 19.82 -21.06
CA GLY A 51 -19.34 19.99 -22.27
C GLY A 51 -19.14 18.89 -23.31
N GLN A 52 -18.18 17.97 -23.14
CA GLN A 52 -18.03 16.81 -24.01
C GLN A 52 -19.24 15.88 -23.87
N VAL A 53 -19.82 15.45 -24.99
CA VAL A 53 -20.94 14.51 -25.01
C VAL A 53 -20.40 13.09 -25.20
N LEU A 54 -20.73 12.21 -24.25
CA LEU A 54 -20.37 10.80 -24.26
C LEU A 54 -21.58 9.96 -24.66
N LYS A 55 -21.38 9.06 -25.61
CA LYS A 55 -22.27 7.95 -25.94
C LYS A 55 -22.26 6.95 -24.79
N VAL A 56 -23.43 6.66 -24.23
CA VAL A 56 -23.61 5.68 -23.17
C VAL A 56 -24.10 4.39 -23.82
N PRO A 57 -23.32 3.30 -23.82
CA PRO A 57 -23.79 2.04 -24.37
C PRO A 57 -25.03 1.58 -23.59
N GLY A 58 -26.11 1.30 -24.32
CA GLY A 58 -27.30 0.70 -23.73
C GLY A 58 -27.00 -0.72 -23.28
N MET A 59 -27.26 -1.04 -22.01
CA MET A 59 -27.41 -2.44 -21.61
C MET A 59 -28.81 -2.86 -22.03
N SER A 60 -28.91 -3.58 -23.14
CA SER A 60 -30.17 -4.20 -23.56
C SER A 60 -30.58 -5.24 -22.53
N THR A 61 -31.49 -4.88 -21.63
CA THR A 61 -32.22 -5.84 -20.80
C THR A 61 -33.32 -6.47 -21.66
N ASP A 62 -32.97 -7.40 -22.54
CA ASP A 62 -33.98 -8.24 -23.20
C ASP A 62 -34.50 -9.26 -22.17
N THR A 63 -35.74 -9.07 -21.75
CA THR A 63 -36.43 -9.94 -20.81
C THR A 63 -37.19 -10.97 -21.63
N ARG A 64 -36.51 -12.01 -22.09
CA ARG A 64 -37.14 -13.25 -22.57
C ARG A 64 -36.51 -14.41 -21.84
N GLU A 65 -37.37 -15.26 -21.27
CA GLU A 65 -37.00 -16.44 -20.49
C GLU A 65 -35.95 -17.27 -21.23
N HIS A 66 -34.76 -17.30 -20.65
CA HIS A 66 -33.66 -18.20 -20.96
C HIS A 66 -33.64 -19.23 -19.81
N PRO A 67 -33.37 -20.54 -20.06
CA PRO A 67 -33.27 -21.53 -19.00
C PRO A 67 -32.33 -21.05 -17.91
N GLU A 68 -32.69 -21.36 -16.66
CA GLU A 68 -32.04 -20.86 -15.44
C GLU A 68 -30.51 -20.84 -15.61
N PRO A 69 -29.85 -19.66 -15.47
CA PRO A 69 -28.41 -19.61 -15.50
C PRO A 69 -27.87 -20.52 -14.38
N PRO A 70 -26.71 -21.20 -14.56
CA PRO A 70 -26.09 -21.90 -13.45
C PRO A 70 -26.05 -20.95 -12.25
N PRO A 71 -26.34 -21.44 -11.03
CA PRO A 71 -26.47 -20.59 -9.86
C PRO A 71 -25.33 -19.59 -9.86
N ALA A 72 -25.68 -18.31 -9.74
CA ALA A 72 -24.70 -17.23 -9.69
C ALA A 72 -23.58 -17.67 -8.74
N PRO A 73 -22.29 -17.48 -9.09
CA PRO A 73 -21.23 -17.68 -8.12
C PRO A 73 -21.67 -16.91 -6.87
N PRO A 74 -21.56 -17.52 -5.67
CA PRO A 74 -21.98 -16.87 -4.44
C PRO A 74 -21.43 -15.44 -4.42
N PRO A 75 -22.18 -14.45 -3.89
CA PRO A 75 -21.67 -13.09 -3.79
C PRO A 75 -20.24 -13.18 -3.29
N ALA A 76 -19.30 -12.52 -4.01
CA ALA A 76 -17.93 -12.46 -3.57
C ALA A 76 -17.97 -12.16 -2.07
N PRO A 77 -17.32 -12.97 -1.22
CA PRO A 77 -17.43 -12.80 0.22
C PRO A 77 -17.20 -11.33 0.51
N ALA A 78 -18.05 -10.72 1.35
CA ALA A 78 -17.75 -9.40 1.91
C ALA A 78 -16.26 -9.41 2.26
N PRO A 79 -15.47 -8.37 1.86
CA PRO A 79 -14.03 -8.42 2.03
C PRO A 79 -13.76 -8.89 3.45
N ALA A 80 -13.07 -10.03 3.57
CA ALA A 80 -12.88 -10.68 4.84
C ALA A 80 -12.39 -9.61 5.82
N ALA A 81 -13.09 -9.48 6.96
CA ALA A 81 -12.72 -8.50 7.97
C ALA A 81 -11.22 -8.66 8.22
N LEU A 82 -10.48 -7.55 8.19
CA LEU A 82 -9.02 -7.55 8.33
C LEU A 82 -8.63 -8.41 9.53
N ALA A 83 -7.97 -9.55 9.28
CA ALA A 83 -7.54 -10.45 10.33
C ALA A 83 -6.27 -9.90 10.96
N VAL A 84 -6.39 -9.37 12.18
CA VAL A 84 -5.28 -8.84 12.98
C VAL A 84 -5.08 -9.73 14.19
N ASN A 85 -3.89 -10.33 14.31
CA ASN A 85 -3.51 -11.11 15.47
C ASN A 85 -3.08 -10.20 16.62
N ARG A 86 -3.79 -10.27 17.74
CA ARG A 86 -3.48 -9.54 18.99
C ARG A 86 -3.04 -10.46 20.13
N ASP A 87 -2.99 -11.76 19.88
CA ASP A 87 -2.68 -12.79 20.88
C ASP A 87 -1.17 -13.07 20.97
N ARG A 88 -0.38 -12.56 20.01
CA ARG A 88 1.07 -12.72 19.94
C ARG A 88 1.79 -11.39 19.80
N PHE A 89 3.01 -11.34 20.33
CA PHE A 89 3.91 -10.19 20.22
C PHE A 89 3.38 -8.88 20.83
N ALA A 90 2.43 -8.96 21.75
CA ALA A 90 2.00 -7.80 22.53
C ALA A 90 3.19 -7.21 23.29
N LEU A 91 3.48 -5.92 23.06
CA LEU A 91 4.53 -5.20 23.76
C LEU A 91 4.03 -4.74 25.13
N PRO A 92 4.85 -4.81 26.19
CA PRO A 92 4.46 -4.29 27.49
C PRO A 92 4.37 -2.75 27.44
N PRO A 93 3.54 -2.12 28.29
CA PRO A 93 3.38 -0.65 28.32
C PRO A 93 4.68 0.15 28.51
N SER A 94 5.74 -0.47 29.02
CA SER A 94 7.07 0.15 29.15
C SER A 94 7.81 0.35 27.82
N GLN A 95 7.39 -0.33 26.75
CA GLN A 95 8.05 -0.33 25.43
C GLN A 95 7.49 0.71 24.45
N TYR A 96 6.45 1.45 24.84
CA TYR A 96 5.86 2.51 24.04
C TYR A 96 5.38 3.67 24.93
N MET A 97 4.88 4.72 24.30
CA MET A 97 4.43 5.93 24.96
C MET A 97 2.92 5.91 25.07
N HIS A 98 2.43 5.83 26.30
CA HIS A 98 1.00 5.79 26.61
C HIS A 98 0.35 7.19 26.55
N GLU A 99 0.58 7.86 25.43
CA GLU A 99 0.07 9.18 25.10
C GLU A 99 -0.69 9.07 23.78
N GLU A 100 -1.97 9.45 23.78
CA GLU A 100 -2.78 9.46 22.56
C GLU A 100 -2.45 10.69 21.72
N THR A 101 -2.31 10.48 20.41
CA THR A 101 -1.98 11.53 19.45
C THR A 101 -2.80 11.42 18.18
N ASP A 102 -3.08 12.56 17.55
CA ASP A 102 -3.71 12.57 16.22
C ASP A 102 -2.78 11.91 15.20
N LYS A 103 -3.34 11.01 14.40
CA LYS A 103 -2.61 10.31 13.35
C LYS A 103 -3.02 10.82 11.98
N ASP A 104 -2.05 11.28 11.20
CA ASP A 104 -2.25 11.72 9.81
C ASP A 104 -1.21 11.14 8.84
N LEU A 105 -0.44 10.15 9.32
CA LEU A 105 0.66 9.53 8.60
C LEU A 105 0.73 8.03 8.90
N ILE A 106 1.02 7.22 7.88
CA ILE A 106 1.44 5.82 8.02
C ILE A 106 2.87 5.75 7.50
N ILE A 107 3.77 5.12 8.26
CA ILE A 107 5.15 4.88 7.83
C ILE A 107 5.38 3.38 7.71
N VAL A 108 5.75 2.94 6.51
CA VAL A 108 6.17 1.56 6.27
C VAL A 108 7.68 1.41 6.42
N HIS A 109 8.07 0.30 7.03
CA HIS A 109 9.43 -0.10 7.35
C HIS A 109 9.70 -1.52 6.86
N PHE A 110 10.97 -1.91 6.87
CA PHE A 110 11.33 -3.33 6.92
C PHE A 110 12.13 -3.65 8.19
N THR A 111 12.02 -4.89 8.65
CA THR A 111 12.65 -5.36 9.90
C THR A 111 14.17 -5.48 9.86
N ALA A 112 14.77 -5.58 8.67
CA ALA A 112 16.16 -6.05 8.47
C ALA A 112 16.38 -7.45 9.10
N GLY A 113 15.29 -8.22 9.15
CA GLY A 113 15.12 -9.48 9.84
C GLY A 113 14.34 -10.47 8.96
N SER A 114 14.37 -11.75 9.31
CA SER A 114 13.69 -12.81 8.55
C SER A 114 12.39 -13.30 9.19
N THR A 115 12.04 -12.84 10.40
CA THR A 115 10.81 -13.25 11.10
C THR A 115 10.22 -12.12 11.94
N ALA A 116 8.90 -12.17 12.16
CA ALA A 116 8.23 -11.27 13.11
C ALA A 116 8.72 -11.48 14.55
N SER A 117 8.98 -12.74 14.93
CA SER A 117 9.50 -13.08 16.25
C SER A 117 10.89 -12.48 16.52
N GLY A 118 11.75 -12.42 15.51
CA GLY A 118 13.09 -11.82 15.61
C GLY A 118 12.99 -10.30 15.77
N ALA A 119 12.12 -9.65 15.00
CA ALA A 119 11.86 -8.22 15.14
C ALA A 119 11.34 -7.89 16.55
N PHE A 120 10.31 -8.60 17.02
CA PHE A 120 9.77 -8.46 18.37
C PHE A 120 10.84 -8.67 19.45
N ALA A 121 11.63 -9.74 19.35
CA ALA A 121 12.70 -10.04 20.31
C ALA A 121 13.76 -8.93 20.36
N SER A 122 14.10 -8.34 19.21
CA SER A 122 15.07 -7.23 19.14
C SER A 122 14.58 -5.98 19.88
N TRP A 123 13.29 -5.66 19.79
CA TRP A 123 12.70 -4.52 20.49
C TRP A 123 12.63 -4.76 22.00
N MET A 124 12.28 -5.98 22.40
CA MET A 124 12.27 -6.41 23.80
C MET A 124 13.65 -6.46 24.46
N ALA A 125 14.73 -6.51 23.68
CA ALA A 125 16.10 -6.57 24.20
C ALA A 125 16.62 -5.22 24.72
N THR A 126 15.87 -4.13 24.56
CA THR A 126 16.29 -2.79 24.99
C THR A 126 15.15 -2.04 25.67
N ASP A 127 15.45 -1.00 26.44
CA ASP A 127 14.47 -0.05 26.99
C ASP A 127 14.31 1.20 26.10
N ALA A 128 14.84 1.16 24.87
CA ALA A 128 14.88 2.31 23.98
C ALA A 128 13.51 2.71 23.41
N ARG A 129 12.48 1.88 23.63
CA ARG A 129 11.11 2.06 23.13
C ARG A 129 11.07 2.23 21.61
N VAL A 130 11.91 1.48 20.91
CA VAL A 130 11.93 1.38 19.45
C VAL A 130 11.00 0.24 19.07
N ALA A 131 9.88 0.56 18.42
CA ALA A 131 8.90 -0.41 17.96
C ALA A 131 7.92 0.26 16.99
N THR A 132 7.19 -0.53 16.21
CA THR A 132 6.01 -0.10 15.46
C THR A 132 4.75 -0.74 16.02
N ALA A 133 3.58 -0.18 15.69
CA ALA A 133 2.30 -0.72 16.15
C ALA A 133 1.96 -2.06 15.49
N TYR A 134 2.46 -2.30 14.27
CA TYR A 134 2.19 -3.50 13.49
C TYR A 134 3.45 -4.17 12.96
N ILE A 135 3.48 -5.50 12.99
CA ILE A 135 4.40 -6.31 12.16
C ILE A 135 3.57 -7.09 11.13
N LEU A 136 4.01 -7.07 9.88
CA LEU A 136 3.51 -7.89 8.79
C LEU A 136 4.54 -8.98 8.43
N ASP A 137 4.24 -10.24 8.76
CA ASP A 137 5.15 -11.37 8.55
C ASP A 137 5.17 -11.87 7.10
N LEU A 138 6.11 -12.77 6.77
CA LEU A 138 6.33 -13.29 5.41
C LEU A 138 5.10 -13.98 4.81
N ASP A 139 4.25 -14.57 5.65
CA ASP A 139 3.02 -15.27 5.25
C ASP A 139 1.79 -14.36 5.15
N GLY A 140 1.96 -13.04 5.34
CA GLY A 140 0.88 -12.08 5.33
C GLY A 140 0.16 -11.90 6.67
N THR A 141 0.57 -12.62 7.73
CA THR A 141 0.00 -12.44 9.06
C THR A 141 0.32 -11.04 9.59
N ILE A 142 -0.73 -10.33 10.01
CA ILE A 142 -0.62 -9.02 10.65
C ILE A 142 -0.69 -9.19 12.16
N TYR A 143 0.33 -8.74 12.87
CA TYR A 143 0.35 -8.65 14.33
C TYR A 143 0.19 -7.20 14.75
N GLU A 144 -0.70 -6.92 15.71
CA GLU A 144 -0.80 -5.62 16.39
C GLU A 144 -0.15 -5.73 17.76
N LEU A 145 0.92 -4.98 17.97
CA LEU A 145 1.78 -5.11 19.15
C LEU A 145 1.35 -4.16 20.28
N PHE A 146 0.74 -3.02 19.92
CA PHE A 146 0.09 -2.07 20.83
C PHE A 146 -0.96 -1.26 20.07
N ASP A 147 -1.90 -0.64 20.78
CA ASP A 147 -2.94 0.19 20.16
C ASP A 147 -2.32 1.38 19.42
N PRO A 148 -2.54 1.53 18.09
CA PRO A 148 -1.93 2.60 17.30
C PRO A 148 -2.41 4.01 17.65
N ARG A 149 -3.31 4.21 18.61
CA ARG A 149 -3.54 5.54 19.24
C ARG A 149 -2.29 6.03 19.97
N TYR A 150 -1.50 5.11 20.51
CA TYR A 150 -0.22 5.36 21.16
C TYR A 150 0.92 5.41 20.13
N TRP A 151 2.17 5.58 20.61
CA TRP A 151 3.31 5.71 19.72
C TRP A 151 4.61 5.18 20.34
N ALA A 152 5.59 4.87 19.51
CA ALA A 152 6.94 4.43 19.89
C ALA A 152 7.96 5.08 18.93
N TYR A 153 9.26 4.98 19.22
CA TYR A 153 10.32 5.58 18.40
C TYR A 153 10.68 4.71 17.19
N HIS A 154 9.80 4.62 16.19
CA HIS A 154 10.06 3.81 14.99
C HIS A 154 10.92 4.52 13.95
N LEU A 155 10.91 5.85 13.88
CA LEU A 155 11.86 6.59 13.06
C LEU A 155 13.28 6.56 13.65
N GLY A 156 13.41 6.20 14.94
CA GLY A 156 14.69 5.97 15.61
C GLY A 156 15.54 7.23 15.79
N ILE A 157 14.90 8.39 15.95
CA ILE A 157 15.57 9.67 16.16
C ILE A 157 15.28 10.13 17.59
N LYS A 158 16.30 10.09 18.45
CA LYS A 158 16.20 10.47 19.86
C LYS A 158 16.49 11.97 20.03
N GLY A 159 15.70 12.66 20.86
CA GLY A 159 15.95 14.04 21.29
C GLY A 159 14.74 14.97 21.14
N ALA A 160 14.40 15.68 22.24
CA ALA A 160 13.23 16.57 22.34
C ALA A 160 13.23 17.76 21.36
N ALA A 161 14.40 18.11 20.80
CA ALA A 161 14.56 19.20 19.85
C ALA A 161 14.46 18.76 18.37
N SER A 162 14.33 17.47 18.08
CA SER A 162 14.22 17.01 16.69
C SER A 162 12.78 17.17 16.18
N GLN A 163 12.61 17.80 15.01
CA GLN A 163 11.34 17.81 14.26
C GLN A 163 10.82 16.38 13.97
N ASN A 164 11.65 15.36 14.16
CA ASN A 164 11.35 13.95 13.91
C ASN A 164 10.52 13.30 15.02
N PHE A 165 10.62 13.77 16.27
CA PHE A 165 9.74 13.36 17.37
C PHE A 165 8.25 13.55 17.02
N ARG A 166 7.96 14.62 16.28
CA ARG A 166 6.61 14.89 15.77
C ARG A 166 6.15 13.81 14.80
N HIS A 167 7.03 13.29 13.95
CA HIS A 167 6.68 12.28 12.96
C HIS A 167 6.41 10.91 13.59
N ASP A 168 7.19 10.50 14.58
CA ASP A 168 6.89 9.30 15.38
C ASP A 168 5.49 9.42 16.03
N ARG A 169 5.19 10.56 16.65
CA ARG A 169 3.91 10.82 17.33
C ARG A 169 2.72 10.82 16.39
N ARG A 170 2.81 11.50 15.25
CA ARG A 170 1.69 11.68 14.32
C ARG A 170 1.47 10.50 13.38
N SER A 171 2.28 9.45 13.49
CA SER A 171 2.22 8.32 12.57
C SER A 171 1.90 6.98 13.23
N VAL A 172 1.42 6.07 12.40
CA VAL A 172 1.33 4.64 12.69
C VAL A 172 2.42 3.94 11.89
N GLY A 173 3.35 3.29 12.59
CA GLY A 173 4.39 2.47 11.97
C GLY A 173 3.88 1.07 11.63
N ILE A 174 4.28 0.56 10.46
CA ILE A 174 4.11 -0.83 10.02
C ILE A 174 5.48 -1.39 9.66
N GLU A 175 5.93 -2.41 10.37
CA GLU A 175 7.17 -3.13 10.06
C GLU A 175 6.87 -4.35 9.19
N ILE A 176 7.44 -4.42 7.99
CA ILE A 176 7.25 -5.57 7.09
C ILE A 176 8.48 -6.48 7.21
N VAL A 177 8.28 -7.77 7.47
CA VAL A 177 9.40 -8.70 7.60
C VAL A 177 10.13 -8.82 6.27
N ASN A 178 11.32 -8.24 6.19
CA ASN A 178 12.17 -8.28 5.01
C ASN A 178 13.62 -8.01 5.42
N VAL A 179 14.53 -8.74 4.77
CA VAL A 179 15.97 -8.73 5.07
C VAL A 179 16.70 -7.50 4.53
N GLY A 180 16.08 -6.76 3.61
CA GLY A 180 16.56 -5.51 3.06
C GLY A 180 17.63 -5.68 1.97
N PRO A 181 18.69 -4.85 1.98
CA PRO A 181 19.77 -4.91 0.99
C PRO A 181 20.52 -6.25 1.02
N LEU A 182 20.94 -6.69 -0.16
CA LEU A 182 21.69 -7.92 -0.38
C LEU A 182 23.03 -7.62 -1.06
N LYS A 183 24.03 -8.47 -0.80
CA LYS A 183 25.34 -8.42 -1.43
C LYS A 183 25.61 -9.73 -2.15
N GLU A 184 26.04 -9.63 -3.40
CA GLU A 184 26.48 -10.79 -4.16
C GLU A 184 27.87 -11.24 -3.69
N ARG A 185 28.04 -12.54 -3.49
CA ARG A 185 29.31 -13.19 -3.20
C ARG A 185 29.25 -14.64 -3.67
N ASP A 186 30.29 -15.11 -4.35
CA ASP A 186 30.47 -16.52 -4.72
C ASP A 186 29.23 -17.14 -5.43
N GLY A 187 28.56 -16.35 -6.28
CA GLY A 187 27.37 -16.78 -7.05
C GLY A 187 26.05 -16.80 -6.27
N ALA A 188 26.02 -16.28 -5.04
CA ALA A 188 24.83 -16.19 -4.21
C ALA A 188 24.63 -14.77 -3.65
N LEU A 189 23.40 -14.47 -3.24
CA LEU A 189 23.05 -13.25 -2.51
C LEU A 189 23.03 -13.51 -1.01
N HIS A 190 23.66 -12.62 -0.27
CA HIS A 190 23.76 -12.65 1.18
C HIS A 190 23.13 -11.39 1.78
N TRP A 191 22.56 -11.50 2.97
CA TRP A 191 21.92 -10.39 3.68
C TRP A 191 22.73 -9.94 4.89
N TRP A 192 22.47 -8.72 5.34
CA TRP A 192 23.34 -7.95 6.22
C TRP A 192 23.81 -8.63 7.52
N PRO A 193 22.99 -9.37 8.30
CA PRO A 193 23.42 -9.92 9.58
C PRO A 193 24.79 -10.60 9.50
N ASN A 194 25.70 -10.17 10.37
CA ASN A 194 27.12 -10.55 10.40
C ASN A 194 27.92 -10.15 9.15
N ASP A 195 27.78 -8.91 8.67
CA ASP A 195 28.53 -8.34 7.54
C ASP A 195 28.35 -9.15 6.23
N PHE A 196 27.09 -9.40 5.86
CA PHE A 196 26.74 -10.14 4.64
C PHE A 196 27.32 -11.55 4.57
N ARG A 197 27.50 -12.22 5.72
CA ARG A 197 27.97 -13.62 5.78
C ARG A 197 26.84 -14.62 5.71
N THR A 198 25.61 -14.20 5.99
CA THR A 198 24.46 -15.10 5.97
C THR A 198 23.91 -15.23 4.55
N ARG A 199 23.89 -16.45 4.00
CA ARG A 199 23.32 -16.70 2.66
C ARG A 199 21.80 -16.46 2.70
N PHE A 200 21.27 -15.78 1.68
CA PHE A 200 19.84 -15.55 1.50
C PHE A 200 19.28 -16.41 0.35
N CYS A 201 19.74 -16.22 -0.87
CA CYS A 201 19.29 -16.95 -2.06
C CYS A 201 20.39 -17.06 -3.14
N GLY A 202 20.21 -17.91 -4.14
CA GLY A 202 21.03 -17.98 -5.34
C GLY A 202 20.65 -16.89 -6.36
N LEU A 203 21.55 -16.61 -7.31
CA LEU A 203 21.27 -15.67 -8.40
C LEU A 203 20.22 -16.21 -9.41
N ASP A 204 19.96 -17.51 -9.38
CA ASP A 204 18.92 -18.21 -10.14
C ASP A 204 17.52 -18.07 -9.52
N GLU A 205 17.42 -17.68 -8.25
CA GLU A 205 16.17 -17.49 -7.50
C GLU A 205 15.66 -16.04 -7.66
N ALA A 206 15.46 -15.60 -8.91
CA ALA A 206 15.17 -14.21 -9.26
C ALA A 206 13.82 -13.67 -8.74
N ASP A 207 12.92 -14.54 -8.27
CA ASP A 207 11.68 -14.16 -7.59
C ASP A 207 11.92 -13.64 -6.16
N LYS A 208 13.06 -13.98 -5.55
CA LYS A 208 13.38 -13.62 -4.16
C LYS A 208 14.03 -12.25 -4.01
N TYR A 209 14.42 -11.61 -5.10
CA TYR A 209 15.13 -10.33 -5.06
C TYR A 209 14.80 -9.42 -6.24
N VAL A 210 15.05 -8.13 -6.05
CA VAL A 210 15.04 -7.11 -7.10
C VAL A 210 16.45 -6.61 -7.32
N LYS A 211 16.91 -6.63 -8.58
CA LYS A 211 18.18 -6.03 -8.98
C LYS A 211 17.96 -4.56 -9.34
N LYS A 212 18.33 -3.66 -8.43
CA LYS A 212 18.24 -2.21 -8.64
C LYS A 212 19.29 -1.50 -7.80
N SER A 213 20.03 -0.59 -8.44
CA SER A 213 20.99 0.25 -7.73
C SER A 213 20.26 1.25 -6.85
N TYR A 214 20.51 1.18 -5.55
CA TYR A 214 19.96 2.12 -4.58
C TYR A 214 20.91 2.21 -3.37
N ARG A 215 21.19 3.42 -2.89
CA ARG A 215 22.01 3.71 -1.68
C ARG A 215 23.25 2.80 -1.52
N GLY A 216 23.98 2.52 -2.60
CA GLY A 216 25.22 1.73 -2.57
C GLY A 216 25.07 0.20 -2.68
N PHE A 217 23.84 -0.31 -2.78
CA PHE A 217 23.55 -1.72 -3.03
C PHE A 217 22.95 -1.93 -4.42
N GLN A 218 23.04 -3.17 -4.91
CA GLN A 218 22.54 -3.57 -6.24
C GLN A 218 21.36 -4.55 -6.16
N TYR A 219 21.17 -5.18 -5.01
CA TYR A 219 20.18 -6.24 -4.80
C TYR A 219 19.42 -5.97 -3.51
N TYR A 220 18.13 -6.24 -3.54
CA TYR A 220 17.22 -6.07 -2.40
C TYR A 220 16.28 -7.26 -2.36
N ALA A 221 15.98 -7.79 -1.17
CA ALA A 221 15.02 -8.88 -1.06
C ALA A 221 13.61 -8.42 -1.47
N ALA A 222 12.94 -9.24 -2.27
CA ALA A 222 11.57 -9.01 -2.68
C ALA A 222 10.61 -9.18 -1.50
N TYR A 223 9.50 -8.46 -1.53
CA TYR A 223 8.38 -8.69 -0.63
C TYR A 223 7.52 -9.84 -1.14
N THR A 224 6.97 -10.65 -0.25
CA THR A 224 6.17 -11.81 -0.66
C THR A 224 4.81 -11.38 -1.21
N PRO A 225 4.19 -12.18 -2.09
CA PRO A 225 2.82 -11.91 -2.53
C PRO A 225 1.81 -11.82 -1.38
N ALA A 226 2.00 -12.61 -0.32
CA ALA A 226 1.13 -12.59 0.86
C ALA A 226 1.23 -11.28 1.64
N GLN A 227 2.44 -10.73 1.76
CA GLN A 227 2.65 -9.39 2.33
C GLN A 227 1.95 -8.32 1.50
N SER A 228 2.14 -8.35 0.17
CA SER A 228 1.50 -7.39 -0.74
C SER A 228 -0.03 -7.45 -0.67
N ALA A 229 -0.60 -8.66 -0.55
CA ALA A 229 -2.05 -8.85 -0.43
C ALA A 229 -2.61 -8.36 0.91
N ALA A 230 -1.86 -8.48 2.00
CA ALA A 230 -2.28 -8.07 3.34
C ALA A 230 -2.10 -6.57 3.62
N LEU A 231 -1.12 -5.93 2.98
CA LEU A 231 -0.77 -4.53 3.30
C LEU A 231 -1.88 -3.55 2.92
N GLY A 232 -2.48 -3.67 1.75
CA GLY A 232 -3.52 -2.76 1.27
C GLY A 232 -4.73 -2.68 2.23
N PRO A 233 -5.34 -3.81 2.61
CA PRO A 233 -6.41 -3.84 3.61
C PRO A 233 -6.01 -3.22 4.96
N LEU A 234 -4.78 -3.44 5.45
CA LEU A 234 -4.28 -2.81 6.68
C LEU A 234 -4.16 -1.30 6.54
N VAL A 235 -3.59 -0.82 5.43
CA VAL A 235 -3.46 0.60 5.13
C VAL A 235 -4.84 1.27 5.07
N ASP A 236 -5.79 0.67 4.36
CA ASP A 236 -7.15 1.22 4.26
C ASP A 236 -7.88 1.22 5.61
N HIS A 237 -7.71 0.18 6.42
CA HIS A 237 -8.25 0.14 7.79
C HIS A 237 -7.72 1.29 8.65
N LEU A 238 -6.40 1.48 8.69
CA LEU A 238 -5.77 2.55 9.47
C LEU A 238 -6.18 3.93 8.96
N ARG A 239 -6.28 4.09 7.64
CA ARG A 239 -6.72 5.34 7.04
C ARG A 239 -8.16 5.69 7.39
N GLN A 240 -9.07 4.72 7.38
CA GLN A 240 -10.44 4.95 7.81
C GLN A 240 -10.52 5.24 9.31
N ARG A 241 -9.81 4.46 10.14
CA ARG A 241 -9.79 4.61 11.59
C ARG A 241 -9.31 5.99 12.04
N PHE A 242 -8.28 6.53 11.38
CA PHE A 242 -7.63 7.78 11.77
C PHE A 242 -7.85 8.94 10.80
N SER A 243 -8.69 8.77 9.78
CA SER A 243 -8.91 9.77 8.72
C SER A 243 -7.62 10.19 7.98
N ILE A 244 -6.68 9.26 7.80
CA ILE A 244 -5.40 9.54 7.12
C ILE A 244 -5.64 9.69 5.61
N PRO A 245 -5.10 10.72 4.93
CA PRO A 245 -5.36 10.97 3.51
C PRO A 245 -4.96 9.83 2.55
N LYS A 246 -5.73 9.64 1.46
CA LYS A 246 -5.38 8.73 0.35
C LYS A 246 -4.28 9.35 -0.49
N ARG A 247 -3.05 9.31 0.02
CA ARG A 247 -1.92 9.99 -0.61
C ARG A 247 -0.64 9.20 -0.45
N LEU A 248 0.05 9.02 -1.57
CA LEU A 248 1.42 8.54 -1.65
C LEU A 248 2.35 9.69 -2.06
N PRO A 249 3.67 9.60 -1.77
CA PRO A 249 4.67 10.45 -2.39
C PRO A 249 4.62 10.27 -3.91
N SER A 250 4.97 11.34 -4.63
CA SER A 250 5.17 11.25 -6.08
C SER A 250 6.22 10.19 -6.42
N LEU A 251 6.18 9.64 -7.64
CA LEU A 251 7.18 8.65 -8.08
C LEU A 251 8.61 9.13 -7.86
N ALA A 252 8.88 10.41 -8.13
CA ALA A 252 10.19 11.02 -7.92
C ALA A 252 10.62 11.03 -6.44
N GLN A 253 9.68 11.08 -5.50
CA GLN A 253 9.96 11.25 -4.06
C GLN A 253 9.95 9.96 -3.26
N ARG A 254 9.37 8.87 -3.78
CA ARG A 254 9.29 7.59 -3.07
C ARG A 254 10.66 7.09 -2.58
N GLU A 255 11.72 7.39 -3.32
CA GLU A 255 13.09 6.97 -3.03
C GLU A 255 13.99 8.06 -2.43
N GLN A 256 13.49 9.29 -2.30
CA GLN A 256 14.24 10.43 -1.79
C GLN A 256 14.01 10.65 -0.29
N SER A 257 15.05 11.11 0.40
CA SER A 257 14.95 11.64 1.75
C SER A 257 14.85 13.16 1.68
N ASP A 258 13.77 13.73 2.20
CA ASP A 258 13.61 15.19 2.31
C ASP A 258 12.75 15.57 3.54
N PRO A 259 13.24 15.27 4.75
CA PRO A 259 12.49 15.47 6.00
C PRO A 259 12.19 16.95 6.30
N SER A 260 12.98 17.87 5.74
CA SER A 260 12.83 19.32 5.99
C SER A 260 12.03 20.04 4.91
N GLY A 261 11.91 19.45 3.71
CA GLY A 261 11.12 19.96 2.59
C GLY A 261 9.80 19.22 2.45
N TYR A 262 9.67 18.39 1.41
CA TYR A 262 8.43 17.72 1.05
C TYR A 262 7.82 16.88 2.18
N PHE A 263 8.66 16.16 2.93
CA PHE A 263 8.17 15.25 3.98
C PHE A 263 7.90 15.93 5.32
N LYS A 264 8.31 17.19 5.50
CA LYS A 264 8.11 17.95 6.74
C LYS A 264 6.65 17.98 7.18
N ASP A 265 5.73 18.19 6.24
CA ASP A 265 4.29 18.29 6.50
C ASP A 265 3.48 17.26 5.71
N PHE A 266 4.14 16.20 5.24
CA PHE A 266 3.47 15.16 4.47
C PHE A 266 2.44 14.41 5.34
N ARG A 267 1.30 14.11 4.70
CA ARG A 267 0.17 13.35 5.26
C ARG A 267 -0.22 12.27 4.26
N GLY A 268 -0.48 11.06 4.72
CA GLY A 268 -0.74 9.90 3.87
C GLY A 268 0.12 8.70 4.25
N VAL A 269 0.62 7.95 3.28
CA VAL A 269 1.47 6.77 3.49
C VAL A 269 2.85 7.03 2.90
N ALA A 270 3.90 6.91 3.70
CA ALA A 270 5.30 7.12 3.30
C ALA A 270 6.19 6.02 3.88
N ALA A 271 7.50 6.06 3.58
CA ALA A 271 8.48 5.09 4.08
C ALA A 271 9.55 5.76 4.94
N HIS A 272 10.23 4.99 5.79
CA HIS A 272 11.27 5.51 6.70
C HIS A 272 12.37 6.30 5.99
N GLN A 273 12.84 5.79 4.85
CA GLN A 273 13.87 6.40 4.01
C GLN A 273 13.52 7.81 3.52
N ASN A 274 12.23 8.18 3.56
CA ASN A 274 11.77 9.51 3.20
C ASN A 274 12.07 10.55 4.28
N PHE A 275 12.14 10.11 5.53
CA PHE A 275 12.43 10.94 6.69
C PHE A 275 13.89 10.82 7.14
N ARG A 276 14.64 9.84 6.61
CA ARG A 276 16.03 9.57 6.99
C ARG A 276 16.91 9.19 5.81
N ALA A 277 17.94 10.00 5.58
CA ALA A 277 18.92 9.78 4.51
C ALA A 277 19.86 8.58 4.80
N ASP A 278 19.98 8.16 6.06
CA ASP A 278 20.81 7.03 6.49
C ASP A 278 20.07 5.68 6.47
N LYS A 279 18.75 5.70 6.24
CA LYS A 279 17.90 4.50 6.23
C LYS A 279 17.81 3.85 4.85
N PHE A 280 17.32 2.63 4.76
CA PHE A 280 17.20 1.91 3.49
C PHE A 280 15.78 1.43 3.22
N ASP A 281 14.93 1.47 4.23
CA ASP A 281 13.59 0.94 4.24
C ASP A 281 12.56 1.97 3.77
N VAL A 282 11.58 1.61 2.95
CA VAL A 282 11.18 0.25 2.58
C VAL A 282 11.92 -0.31 1.35
N GLY A 283 12.83 0.47 0.76
CA GLY A 283 13.73 0.05 -0.31
C GLY A 283 13.08 -0.01 -1.70
N PRO A 284 13.89 -0.22 -2.76
CA PRO A 284 13.44 -0.17 -4.15
C PRO A 284 12.68 -1.42 -4.59
N ALA A 285 12.67 -2.49 -3.78
CA ALA A 285 11.92 -3.71 -4.03
C ALA A 285 10.45 -3.61 -3.61
N PHE A 286 10.07 -2.55 -2.90
CA PHE A 286 8.72 -2.35 -2.42
C PHE A 286 7.78 -1.91 -3.54
N ASP A 287 6.70 -2.67 -3.73
CA ASP A 287 5.63 -2.28 -4.63
C ASP A 287 4.64 -1.36 -3.91
N TRP A 288 4.72 -0.06 -4.20
CA TRP A 288 3.78 0.92 -3.67
C TRP A 288 2.32 0.68 -4.07
N GLY A 289 2.05 -0.06 -5.15
CA GLY A 289 0.70 -0.47 -5.54
C GLY A 289 0.04 -1.41 -4.52
N SER A 290 0.84 -2.18 -3.77
CA SER A 290 0.36 -3.05 -2.69
C SER A 290 -0.31 -2.29 -1.53
N THR A 291 -0.13 -0.97 -1.44
CA THR A 291 -0.81 -0.13 -0.44
C THR A 291 -2.31 0.06 -0.75
N GLY A 292 -2.79 -0.34 -1.94
CA GLY A 292 -4.17 -0.14 -2.36
C GLY A 292 -4.54 1.33 -2.68
N LEU A 293 -3.54 2.22 -2.73
CA LEU A 293 -3.73 3.65 -2.96
C LEU A 293 -3.57 4.08 -4.41
#